data_AF-A0A6L7TY96-F1
#
_entry.id   AF-A0A6L7TY96-F1
#
_cell.length_a   1.000
_cell.length_b   1.000
_cell.length_c   1.000
_cell.angle_alpha   90.00
_cell.angle_beta   90.00
_cell.angle_gamma   90.00
#
_symmetry.space_group_name_H-M   'P 1'
#
loop_
_entity.id
_entity.type
_entity.pdbx_description
1 polymer ?
#
loop_
_entity_poly.entity_id
_entity_poly.type
_entity_poly.pdbx_seq_one_letter_code
_entity_poly.pdbx_strand_id
1 'polypeptide(L)' 'MDPAWVRELKDECLDKRIPFFFKQWGGVNKKRTGRELDGRTWDEMPIGTTECGV' A
#
# COMPACT_ATOMS: atom_id res chain seq x y z
N MET A 1 -13.22 -1.75 -8.30
CA MET A 1 -12.04 -0.94 -8.00
C MET A 1 -11.07 -1.13 -9.14
N ASP A 2 -10.48 -0.04 -9.63
CA ASP A 2 -9.58 -0.06 -10.80
C ASP A 2 -8.12 -0.30 -10.34
N PRO A 3 -7.43 -1.32 -10.88
CA PRO A 3 -6.01 -1.53 -10.63
C PRO A 3 -5.09 -0.39 -11.06
N ALA A 4 -5.45 0.39 -12.08
CA ALA A 4 -4.64 1.52 -12.55
C ALA A 4 -4.54 2.59 -11.45
N TRP A 5 -5.67 2.94 -10.84
CA TRP A 5 -5.73 3.92 -9.75
C TRP A 5 -4.85 3.55 -8.54
N VAL A 6 -4.84 2.26 -8.15
CA VAL A 6 -3.99 1.81 -7.03
C VAL A 6 -2.50 1.91 -7.38
N ARG A 7 -2.12 1.65 -8.64
CA ARG A 7 -0.73 1.79 -9.08
C ARG A 7 -0.28 3.24 -9.08
N GLU A 8 -1.10 4.16 -9.56
CA GLU A 8 -0.82 5.59 -9.51
C GLU A 8 -0.58 6.08 -8.08
N LEU A 9 -1.44 5.66 -7.13
CA LEU A 9 -1.28 6.01 -5.73
C LEU A 9 0.01 5.44 -5.12
N LYS A 10 0.34 4.18 -5.45
CA LYS A 10 1.59 3.55 -5.02
C LYS A 10 2.79 4.31 -5.56
N ASP A 11 2.78 4.66 -6.84
CA ASP A 11 3.90 5.37 -7.47
C ASP A 11 4.10 6.76 -6.85
N GLU A 12 3.02 7.47 -6.50
CA GLU A 12 3.10 8.75 -5.78
C GLU A 12 3.66 8.59 -4.35
N CYS A 13 3.23 7.56 -3.62
CA CYS A 13 3.79 7.26 -2.30
C CYS A 13 5.29 6.94 -2.38
N LEU A 14 5.71 6.13 -3.36
CA LEU A 14 7.11 5.77 -3.56
C LEU A 14 7.96 6.99 -3.93
N ASP A 15 7.47 7.87 -4.80
CA ASP A 15 8.15 9.12 -5.18
C ASP A 15 8.38 10.03 -3.96
N LYS A 16 7.36 10.15 -3.11
CA LYS A 16 7.41 10.96 -1.88
C LYS A 16 8.08 10.24 -0.70
N ARG A 17 8.57 9.01 -0.89
CA ARG A 17 9.11 8.12 0.17
C ARG A 17 8.16 7.94 1.35
N ILE A 18 6.87 7.91 1.08
CA ILE A 18 5.81 7.66 2.05
C ILE A 18 5.57 6.15 2.11
N PRO A 19 5.61 5.53 3.31
CA PRO A 19 5.28 4.11 3.47
C PRO A 19 3.90 3.78 2.88
N PHE A 20 3.86 2.84 1.95
CA PHE A 20 2.62 2.41 1.29
C PHE A 20 2.06 1.11 1.88
N PHE A 21 0.82 1.16 2.35
CA PHE A 21 0.13 0.00 2.94
C PHE A 21 -1.13 -0.36 2.13
N PHE A 22 -1.17 -1.57 1.58
CA PHE A 22 -2.28 -2.10 0.79
C PHE A 22 -2.89 -3.34 1.44
N LYS A 23 -4.01 -3.15 2.15
CA LYS A 23 -4.67 -4.22 2.91
C LYS A 23 -5.46 -5.19 2.03
N GLN A 24 -6.27 -4.67 1.11
CA GLN A 24 -7.09 -5.46 0.19
C GLN A 24 -7.76 -4.57 -0.86
N TRP A 25 -8.16 -5.19 -1.97
CA TRP A 25 -9.03 -4.55 -2.97
C TRP A 25 -10.46 -4.40 -2.46
N GLY A 26 -11.01 -3.19 -2.57
CA GLY A 26 -12.43 -2.93 -2.34
C GLY A 26 -13.32 -3.41 -3.50
N GLY A 27 -14.56 -3.78 -3.21
CA GLY A 27 -15.57 -4.11 -4.24
C GLY A 27 -16.42 -5.34 -3.91
N VAL A 28 -17.34 -5.65 -4.83
CA VAL A 28 -18.36 -6.71 -4.66
C VAL A 28 -17.76 -8.12 -4.74
N ASN A 29 -16.66 -8.30 -5.50
CA ASN A 29 -15.97 -9.58 -5.71
C ASN A 29 -14.80 -9.81 -4.75
N LYS A 30 -15.08 -9.69 -3.44
CA LYS A 30 -14.10 -9.82 -2.34
C LYS A 30 -13.27 -11.11 -2.34
N LYS A 31 -13.73 -12.17 -3.00
CA LYS A 31 -13.06 -13.49 -3.04
C LYS A 31 -11.94 -13.61 -4.09
N ARG A 32 -11.91 -12.73 -5.11
CA ARG A 32 -11.01 -12.90 -6.27
C ARG A 32 -9.81 -11.95 -6.27
N THR A 33 -9.88 -10.87 -5.51
CA THR A 33 -8.90 -9.79 -5.62
C THR A 33 -7.83 -9.81 -4.52
N GLY A 34 -8.04 -10.52 -3.41
CA GLY A 34 -6.97 -10.77 -2.43
C GLY A 34 -6.31 -9.51 -1.86
N ARG A 35 -5.09 -9.68 -1.35
CA ARG A 35 -4.23 -8.65 -0.73
C ARG A 35 -3.02 -8.28 -1.58
N GLU A 36 -2.93 -8.85 -2.78
CA GLU A 36 -1.77 -8.70 -3.66
C GLU A 36 -2.05 -7.61 -4.69
N LEU A 37 -1.10 -6.69 -4.82
CA LEU A 37 -1.00 -5.72 -5.89
C LEU A 37 0.24 -6.09 -6.70
N ASP A 38 0.05 -6.42 -7.98
CA ASP A 38 1.10 -6.91 -8.89
C ASP A 38 1.84 -8.18 -8.39
N GLY A 39 1.11 -9.08 -7.72
CA GLY A 39 1.68 -10.32 -7.19
C GLY A 39 2.53 -10.14 -5.93
N ARG A 40 2.44 -8.96 -5.29
CA ARG A 40 3.15 -8.64 -4.04
C ARG A 40 2.20 -8.03 -3.02
N THR A 41 2.42 -8.30 -1.73
CA THR A 41 1.75 -7.60 -0.64
C THR A 41 2.54 -6.37 -0.24
N TRP A 42 1.84 -5.27 0.01
CA TRP A 42 2.45 -4.01 0.39
C TRP A 42 2.05 -3.72 1.83
N ASP A 43 2.93 -4.07 2.76
CA ASP A 43 2.67 -4.00 4.20
C ASP A 43 3.63 -2.99 4.88
N GLU A 44 4.00 -1.91 4.18
CA GLU A 44 4.95 -0.91 4.70
C GLU A 44 4.32 -0.10 5.83
N MET A 45 5.10 0.15 6.87
CA MET A 45 4.69 0.94 8.03
C MET A 45 5.70 2.07 8.24
N PRO A 46 5.26 3.26 8.70
CA PRO A 46 6.20 4.25 9.16
C PRO A 46 7.01 3.65 10.30
N ILE A 47 8.34 3.77 10.20
CA ILE A 47 9.21 3.61 11.35
C ILE A 47 8.76 4.69 12.34
N GLY A 48 8.08 4.27 13.41
CA GLY A 48 7.65 5.19 14.45
C GLY A 48 8.88 5.96 14.89
N THR A 49 8.80 7.29 14.84
CA THR A 49 9.84 8.19 15.32
C THR A 49 10.11 7.88 16.78
N THR A 50 10.93 6.87 17.03
CA THR A 50 11.65 6.70 18.28
C THR A 50 12.84 7.64 18.14
N GLU A 51 12.56 8.94 18.15
CA GLU A 51 13.53 9.91 18.62
C GLU A 51 13.69 9.65 20.11
N CYS A 52 14.47 8.62 20.46
CA CYS A 52 15.14 8.60 21.74
C CYS A 52 16.31 9.58 21.56
N GLY A 53 16.02 10.87 21.79
CA GLY A 53 17.02 11.92 21.81
C GLY A 53 18.09 11.56 22.84
N VAL A 54 19.33 11.49 22.34
CA VAL A 54 20.58 11.37 23.10
C VAL A 54 20.78 12.59 24.00
#